data_AF-A0A7R7GPW8-F1
#
_entry.id   AF-A0A7R7GPW8-F1
#
_cell.length_a   1.000
_cell.length_b   1.000
_cell.length_c   1.000
_cell.angle_alpha   90.00
_cell.angle_beta   90.00
_cell.angle_gamma   90.00
#
_symmetry.space_group_name_H-M   'P 1'
#
loop_
_entity.id
_entity.type
_entity.pdbx_description
1 polymer ?
#
loop_
_entity_poly.entity_id
_entity_poly.type
_entity_poly.pdbx_seq_one_letter_code
_entity_poly.pdbx_strand_id
1 'polypeptide(L)'
;MTRSGPAAMSVRPVIVAAMRDNAIDPLEACGVGEPAAMAALVPSALVEVIGSAHRLESMLVARRLAAVAALLRHRLAEPDRADAERGYAVIDGFEQTTAGVAAVMNLSPTAASYLVSQANALDTRMPRVAKLLAEGRTDWRTVRLTSAAPTW
;
A
#
# COMPACT_ATOMS: atom_id res chain seq x y z
N MET A 1 12.34 -12.49 -40.66
CA MET A 1 12.89 -11.27 -40.02
C MET A 1 11.79 -10.61 -39.19
N THR A 2 12.03 -10.57 -37.87
CA THR A 2 11.44 -9.74 -36.79
C THR A 2 9.92 -9.52 -36.71
N ARG A 3 9.28 -10.23 -35.75
CA ARG A 3 7.95 -9.90 -35.20
C ARG A 3 8.09 -8.73 -34.22
N SER A 4 7.34 -7.65 -34.45
CA SER A 4 7.05 -6.62 -33.45
C SER A 4 6.20 -7.21 -32.32
N GLY A 5 6.74 -7.24 -31.11
CA GLY A 5 5.98 -7.49 -29.88
C GLY A 5 5.49 -6.17 -29.26
N PRO A 6 4.36 -6.15 -28.52
CA PRO A 6 3.83 -4.92 -27.94
C PRO A 6 4.73 -4.44 -26.81
N ALA A 7 5.05 -3.15 -26.84
CA ALA A 7 5.86 -2.46 -25.85
C ALA A 7 5.26 -2.62 -24.45
N ALA A 8 6.00 -3.27 -23.56
CA ALA A 8 5.75 -3.20 -22.13
C ALA A 8 5.77 -1.72 -21.72
N MET A 9 4.61 -1.23 -21.30
CA MET A 9 4.36 0.16 -20.92
C MET A 9 5.27 0.51 -19.74
N SER A 10 6.42 1.11 -20.05
CA SER A 10 7.40 1.58 -19.08
C SER A 10 6.72 2.61 -18.17
N VAL A 11 6.37 2.18 -16.95
CA VAL A 11 6.00 3.09 -15.86
C VAL A 11 7.19 4.01 -15.66
N ARG A 12 7.08 5.25 -16.15
CA ARG A 12 8.20 6.20 -16.25
C ARG A 12 8.89 6.34 -14.89
N PRO A 13 10.23 6.41 -14.84
CA PRO A 13 10.99 6.66 -13.60
C PRO A 13 10.55 7.95 -12.88
N VAL A 14 9.91 8.88 -13.60
CA VAL A 14 9.30 10.11 -13.06
C VAL A 14 8.16 9.85 -12.07
N ILE A 15 7.32 8.82 -12.28
CA ILE A 15 6.25 8.51 -11.31
C ILE A 15 6.85 7.96 -10.03
N VAL A 16 7.80 7.03 -10.14
CA VAL A 16 8.48 6.43 -8.97
C VAL A 16 9.34 7.46 -8.23
N ALA A 17 10.05 8.33 -8.96
CA ALA A 17 10.80 9.44 -8.39
C ALA A 17 9.87 10.48 -7.76
N ALA A 18 8.79 10.92 -8.41
CA ALA A 18 7.80 11.82 -7.80
C ALA A 18 7.05 11.17 -6.62
N MET A 19 6.86 9.84 -6.60
CA MET A 19 6.34 9.12 -5.43
C MET A 19 7.33 9.14 -4.26
N ARG A 20 8.63 9.16 -4.55
CA ARG A 20 9.74 9.22 -3.58
C ARG A 20 10.03 10.66 -3.13
N ASP A 21 9.84 11.63 -4.02
CA ASP A 21 10.18 13.06 -3.88
C ASP A 21 8.97 13.94 -3.49
N ASN A 22 7.72 13.44 -3.57
CA ASN A 22 6.53 14.06 -2.94
C ASN A 22 6.59 14.03 -1.39
N ALA A 23 7.77 13.77 -0.82
CA ALA A 23 8.16 14.12 0.53
C ALA A 23 8.60 15.60 0.65
N ILE A 24 8.10 16.50 -0.21
CA ILE A 24 7.81 17.87 0.26
C ILE A 24 6.76 17.66 1.34
N ASP A 25 7.14 17.94 2.58
CA ASP A 25 6.54 17.38 3.79
C ASP A 25 5.01 17.20 3.67
N PRO A 26 4.51 15.96 3.43
CA PRO A 26 3.08 15.72 3.28
C PRO A 26 2.32 16.12 4.56
N LEU A 27 3.02 16.24 5.69
CA LEU A 27 2.50 16.81 6.92
C LEU A 27 2.25 18.32 6.75
N GLU A 28 3.22 19.11 6.29
CA GLU A 28 3.00 20.55 6.02
C GLU A 28 1.89 20.80 5.00
N ALA A 29 1.87 20.04 3.89
CA ALA A 29 0.83 20.17 2.86
C ALA A 29 -0.58 19.82 3.38
N CYS A 30 -0.67 19.03 4.45
CA CYS A 30 -1.90 18.68 5.15
C CYS A 30 -2.17 19.57 6.38
N GLY A 31 -1.39 20.63 6.58
CA GLY A 31 -1.51 21.54 7.73
C GLY A 31 -1.02 20.95 9.06
N VAL A 32 -0.31 19.83 9.03
CA VAL A 32 0.35 19.22 10.18
C VAL A 32 1.75 19.83 10.28
N GLY A 33 1.83 20.99 10.95
CA GLY A 33 3.12 21.66 11.21
C GLY A 33 4.01 20.87 12.18
N GLU A 34 5.24 21.34 12.38
CA GLU A 34 6.18 20.74 13.32
C GLU A 34 5.58 20.61 14.74
N PRO A 35 5.85 19.51 15.47
CA PRO A 35 5.30 19.28 16.80
C PRO A 35 5.66 20.39 17.81
N ALA A 36 6.77 21.08 17.61
CA ALA A 36 7.17 22.22 18.43
C ALA A 36 6.26 23.46 18.23
N ALA A 37 5.73 23.67 17.02
CA ALA A 37 4.83 24.78 16.71
C ALA A 37 3.40 24.55 17.26
N MET A 38 3.02 23.29 17.53
CA MET A 38 1.69 22.95 18.04
C MET A 38 1.42 23.54 19.45
N ALA A 39 2.46 23.80 20.24
CA ALA A 39 2.33 24.37 21.59
C ALA A 39 1.72 25.79 21.60
N ALA A 40 1.79 26.51 20.48
CA ALA A 40 1.22 27.85 20.33
C ALA A 40 -0.23 27.84 19.81
N LEU A 41 -0.80 26.68 19.48
CA LEU A 41 -2.15 26.56 18.92
C LEU A 41 -3.23 26.56 20.00
N VAL A 42 -4.40 27.09 19.63
CA VAL A 42 -5.61 26.99 20.45
C VAL A 42 -6.23 25.59 20.36
N PRO A 43 -7.03 25.16 21.36
CA PRO A 43 -7.59 23.80 21.39
C PRO A 43 -8.38 23.38 20.13
N SER A 44 -9.15 24.29 19.53
CA SER A 44 -9.90 23.98 18.29
C SER A 44 -8.98 23.69 17.11
N ALA A 45 -7.88 24.44 16.98
CA ALA A 45 -6.88 24.20 15.95
C ALA A 45 -6.15 22.87 16.16
N LEU A 46 -5.86 22.48 17.41
CA LEU A 46 -5.30 21.17 17.73
C LEU A 46 -6.23 20.02 17.31
N VAL A 47 -7.54 20.16 17.50
CA VAL A 47 -8.53 19.16 17.03
C VAL A 47 -8.53 19.04 15.51
N GLU A 48 -8.41 20.15 14.78
CA GLU A 48 -8.30 20.14 13.31
C GLU A 48 -7.01 19.45 12.83
N VAL A 49 -5.88 19.70 13.51
CA VAL A 49 -4.61 19.03 13.24
C VAL A 49 -4.73 17.52 13.48
N ILE A 50 -5.33 17.08 14.60
CA ILE A 50 -5.58 15.66 14.88
C ILE A 50 -6.40 15.02 13.76
N GLY A 51 -7.49 15.67 13.35
CA GLY A 51 -8.34 15.17 12.27
C GLY A 51 -7.62 15.08 10.93
N SER A 52 -6.79 16.07 10.60
CA SER A 52 -6.04 16.11 9.34
C SER A 52 -4.92 15.08 9.28
N ALA A 53 -4.14 14.96 10.37
CA ALA A 53 -3.12 13.92 10.51
C ALA A 53 -3.74 12.52 10.39
N HIS A 54 -4.87 12.28 11.06
CA HIS A 54 -5.54 10.98 11.01
C HIS A 54 -6.05 10.60 9.60
N ARG A 55 -6.57 11.57 8.84
CA ARG A 55 -6.94 11.36 7.42
C ARG A 55 -5.71 11.06 6.57
N LEU A 56 -4.62 11.80 6.76
CA LEU A 56 -3.38 11.59 6.03
C LEU A 56 -2.80 10.20 6.29
N GLU A 57 -2.77 9.74 7.54
CA GLU A 57 -2.38 8.38 7.89
C GLU A 57 -3.19 7.34 7.11
N SER A 58 -4.51 7.52 7.06
CA SER A 58 -5.43 6.63 6.34
C SER A 58 -5.13 6.58 4.84
N MET A 59 -4.89 7.74 4.23
CA MET A 59 -4.55 7.87 2.81
C MET A 59 -3.19 7.21 2.49
N LEU A 60 -2.18 7.41 3.36
CA LEU A 60 -0.86 6.79 3.22
C LEU A 60 -0.95 5.26 3.36
N VAL A 61 -1.77 4.76 4.29
CA VAL A 61 -2.03 3.32 4.43
C VAL A 61 -2.71 2.77 3.17
N ALA A 62 -3.72 3.44 2.62
CA ALA A 62 -4.36 3.05 1.36
C ALA A 62 -3.34 2.95 0.23
N ARG A 63 -2.49 3.96 0.07
CA ARG A 63 -1.46 3.97 -0.97
C ARG A 63 -0.49 2.79 -0.83
N ARG A 64 -0.04 2.51 0.40
CA ARG A 64 0.81 1.36 0.68
C ARG A 64 0.13 0.04 0.29
N LEU A 65 -1.13 -0.15 0.69
CA LEU A 65 -1.87 -1.38 0.39
C LEU A 65 -2.13 -1.54 -1.11
N ALA A 66 -2.43 -0.45 -1.82
CA ALA A 66 -2.56 -0.46 -3.27
C ALA A 66 -1.25 -0.86 -3.97
N ALA A 67 -0.10 -0.37 -3.48
CA ALA A 67 1.21 -0.78 -4.00
C ALA A 67 1.50 -2.26 -3.75
N VAL A 68 1.17 -2.78 -2.56
CA VAL A 68 1.32 -4.22 -2.24
C VAL A 68 0.42 -5.07 -3.15
N ALA A 69 -0.84 -4.68 -3.34
CA ALA A 69 -1.76 -5.39 -4.24
C ALA A 69 -1.26 -5.38 -5.69
N ALA A 70 -0.76 -4.24 -6.17
CA ALA A 70 -0.17 -4.15 -7.51
C ALA A 70 1.05 -5.06 -7.66
N LEU A 71 1.96 -5.09 -6.67
CA LEU A 71 3.11 -5.99 -6.65
C LEU A 71 2.68 -7.46 -6.71
N LEU A 72 1.67 -7.84 -5.90
CA LEU A 72 1.12 -9.19 -5.91
C LEU A 72 0.55 -9.54 -7.30
N ARG A 73 -0.27 -8.68 -7.90
CA ARG A 73 -0.82 -8.91 -9.24
C ARG A 73 0.27 -9.08 -10.29
N HIS A 74 1.34 -8.28 -10.22
CA HIS A 74 2.49 -8.42 -11.13
C HIS A 74 3.15 -9.79 -11.00
N ARG A 75 3.36 -10.27 -9.76
CA ARG A 75 4.00 -11.57 -9.51
C ARG A 75 3.11 -12.76 -9.83
N LEU A 76 1.79 -12.64 -9.66
CA LEU A 76 0.84 -13.68 -10.06
C LEU A 76 0.63 -13.75 -11.58
N ALA A 77 0.85 -12.64 -12.29
CA ALA A 77 0.76 -12.58 -13.74
C ALA A 77 2.03 -13.04 -14.45
N GLU A 78 3.17 -13.12 -13.76
CA GLU A 78 4.40 -13.67 -14.33
C GLU A 78 4.22 -15.18 -14.53
N PRO A 79 4.21 -15.68 -15.77
CA PRO A 79 4.12 -17.11 -16.01
C PRO A 79 5.30 -17.79 -15.34
N ASP A 80 5.05 -18.94 -14.72
CA ASP A 80 5.99 -19.78 -13.98
C ASP A 80 7.17 -20.23 -14.88
N ARG A 81 8.09 -19.31 -15.17
CA ARG A 81 8.98 -19.38 -16.35
C ARG A 81 10.42 -19.81 -16.06
N ALA A 82 10.79 -20.16 -14.82
CA ALA A 82 12.21 -20.40 -14.55
C ALA A 82 12.57 -21.52 -13.57
N ASP A 83 11.65 -21.99 -12.72
CA ASP A 83 12.01 -22.89 -11.61
C ASP A 83 11.57 -24.35 -11.80
N ALA A 84 10.62 -24.63 -12.69
CA ALA A 84 10.26 -26.01 -13.06
C ALA A 84 11.42 -26.78 -13.73
N GLU A 85 12.39 -26.09 -14.33
CA GLU A 85 13.57 -26.71 -14.95
C GLU A 85 14.72 -26.98 -13.95
N ARG A 86 14.69 -26.42 -12.73
CA ARG A 86 15.83 -26.48 -11.78
C ARG A 86 15.58 -27.28 -10.50
N GLY A 87 14.39 -27.84 -10.30
CA GLY A 87 14.10 -28.70 -9.15
C GLY A 87 14.11 -27.99 -7.79
N TYR A 88 14.12 -26.65 -7.76
CA TYR A 88 13.91 -25.86 -6.55
C TYR A 88 12.41 -25.72 -6.29
N ALA A 89 12.00 -25.66 -5.02
CA ALA A 89 10.61 -25.36 -4.67
C ALA A 89 10.23 -23.99 -5.25
N VAL A 90 9.27 -23.97 -6.18
CA VAL A 90 8.71 -22.74 -6.74
C VAL A 90 8.08 -21.96 -5.59
N ILE A 91 8.73 -20.89 -5.17
CA ILE A 91 8.14 -19.94 -4.22
C ILE A 91 7.03 -19.20 -4.95
N ASP A 92 5.79 -19.37 -4.52
CA ASP A 92 4.66 -18.75 -5.22
C ASP A 92 4.74 -17.21 -5.18
N GLY A 93 4.04 -16.54 -6.10
CA GLY A 93 4.06 -15.07 -6.18
C GLY A 93 3.56 -14.36 -4.91
N PHE A 94 2.77 -15.05 -4.08
CA PHE A 94 2.28 -14.54 -2.80
C PHE A 94 3.36 -14.60 -1.71
N GLU A 95 4.10 -15.70 -1.61
CA GLU A 95 5.24 -15.88 -0.71
C GLU A 95 6.36 -14.89 -1.04
N GLN A 96 6.68 -14.71 -2.33
CA GLN A 96 7.65 -13.68 -2.76
C GLN A 96 7.21 -12.27 -2.36
N THR A 97 5.90 -11.99 -2.41
CA THR A 97 5.32 -10.71 -1.96
C THR A 97 5.38 -10.55 -0.46
N THR A 98 5.03 -11.58 0.28
CA THR A 98 5.12 -11.62 1.74
C THR A 98 6.55 -11.38 2.20
N ALA A 99 7.54 -12.05 1.60
CA ALA A 99 8.96 -11.87 1.93
C ALA A 99 9.45 -10.45 1.65
N GLY A 100 9.12 -9.89 0.48
CA GLY A 100 9.50 -8.51 0.13
C GLY A 100 8.86 -7.47 1.06
N VAL A 101 7.58 -7.64 1.39
CA VAL A 101 6.87 -6.77 2.34
C VAL A 101 7.44 -6.89 3.75
N ALA A 102 7.71 -8.12 4.22
CA ALA A 102 8.31 -8.36 5.52
C ALA A 102 9.64 -7.64 5.67
N ALA A 103 10.51 -7.72 4.65
CA ALA A 103 11.81 -7.06 4.63
C ALA A 103 11.70 -5.53 4.63
N VAL A 104 10.87 -4.94 3.75
CA VAL A 104 10.74 -3.47 3.64
C VAL A 104 10.07 -2.86 4.88
N MET A 105 9.13 -3.57 5.49
CA MET A 105 8.34 -3.07 6.62
C MET A 105 8.83 -3.55 7.99
N ASN A 106 9.90 -4.33 8.04
CA ASN A 106 10.42 -4.97 9.26
C ASN A 106 9.32 -5.74 10.04
N LEU A 107 8.54 -6.56 9.32
CA LEU A 107 7.44 -7.35 9.88
C LEU A 107 7.83 -8.83 10.01
N SER A 108 7.18 -9.53 10.94
CA SER A 108 7.22 -10.99 10.95
C SER A 108 6.56 -11.56 9.68
N PRO A 109 6.94 -12.77 9.22
CA PRO A 109 6.33 -13.39 8.04
C PRO A 109 4.82 -13.50 8.14
N THR A 110 4.31 -13.87 9.32
CA THR A 110 2.87 -13.96 9.60
C THR A 110 2.19 -12.61 9.44
N ALA A 111 2.74 -11.54 10.04
CA ALA A 111 2.16 -10.20 9.94
C ALA A 111 2.17 -9.67 8.50
N ALA A 112 3.24 -9.93 7.75
CA ALA A 112 3.33 -9.59 6.34
C ALA A 112 2.30 -10.35 5.49
N SER A 113 2.11 -11.66 5.73
CA SER A 113 1.13 -12.48 5.00
C SER A 113 -0.31 -11.97 5.21
N TYR A 114 -0.66 -11.61 6.44
CA TYR A 114 -1.95 -10.96 6.72
C TYR A 114 -2.08 -9.63 5.97
N LEU A 115 -1.03 -8.79 5.94
CA LEU A 115 -1.06 -7.51 5.23
C LEU A 115 -1.24 -7.71 3.71
N VAL A 116 -0.54 -8.66 3.10
CA VAL A 116 -0.66 -8.98 1.67
C VAL A 116 -2.07 -9.52 1.37
N SER A 117 -2.61 -10.39 2.21
CA SER A 117 -3.98 -10.91 2.08
C SER A 117 -5.03 -9.79 2.13
N GLN A 118 -4.86 -8.84 3.04
CA GLN A 118 -5.77 -7.70 3.19
C GLN A 118 -5.66 -6.73 2.01
N ALA A 119 -4.44 -6.46 1.53
CA ALA A 119 -4.21 -5.68 0.32
C ALA A 119 -4.92 -6.30 -0.88
N ASN A 120 -4.77 -7.62 -1.08
CA ASN A 120 -5.45 -8.35 -2.13
C ASN A 120 -6.98 -8.30 -1.99
N ALA A 121 -7.51 -8.46 -0.77
CA ALA A 121 -8.94 -8.39 -0.51
C ALA A 121 -9.53 -7.02 -0.86
N LEU A 122 -8.86 -5.93 -0.47
CA LEU A 122 -9.28 -4.57 -0.79
C LEU A 122 -9.26 -4.29 -2.30
N ASP A 123 -8.27 -4.83 -3.00
CA ASP A 123 -8.13 -4.66 -4.44
C ASP A 123 -9.17 -5.44 -5.25
N THR A 124 -9.45 -6.69 -4.85
CA THR A 124 -10.26 -7.62 -5.64
C THR A 124 -11.72 -7.72 -5.18
N ARG A 125 -11.96 -7.71 -3.87
CA ARG A 125 -13.28 -7.98 -3.26
C ARG A 125 -13.95 -6.72 -2.74
N MET A 126 -13.19 -5.75 -2.25
CA MET A 126 -13.71 -4.58 -1.55
C MET A 126 -13.20 -3.23 -2.11
N PRO A 127 -13.23 -2.99 -3.44
CA PRO A 127 -12.66 -1.78 -4.04
C PRO A 127 -13.33 -0.49 -3.57
N ARG A 128 -14.61 -0.55 -3.19
CA ARG A 128 -15.34 0.59 -2.61
C ARG A 128 -14.76 1.01 -1.25
N VAL A 129 -14.38 0.04 -0.42
CA VAL A 129 -13.75 0.31 0.89
C VAL A 129 -12.32 0.83 0.70
N ALA A 130 -11.58 0.27 -0.27
CA ALA A 130 -10.26 0.78 -0.64
C ALA A 130 -10.32 2.26 -1.06
N LYS A 131 -11.34 2.65 -1.83
CA LYS A 131 -11.56 4.05 -2.23
C LYS A 131 -11.83 4.96 -1.03
N LEU A 132 -12.68 4.55 -0.09
CA LEU A 132 -12.96 5.34 1.11
C LEU A 132 -11.70 5.55 1.97
N LEU A 133 -10.84 4.53 2.08
CA LEU A 133 -9.57 4.63 2.78
C LEU A 133 -8.60 5.58 2.06
N ALA A 134 -8.56 5.53 0.73
CA ALA A 134 -7.75 6.43 -0.10
C ALA A 134 -8.23 7.89 -0.07
N GLU A 135 -9.51 8.13 0.20
CA GLU A 135 -10.09 9.46 0.43
C GLU A 135 -9.92 9.94 1.89
N GLY A 136 -9.36 9.11 2.79
CA GLY A 136 -9.25 9.42 4.22
C GLY A 136 -10.60 9.48 4.94
N ARG A 137 -11.67 8.91 4.36
CA ARG A 137 -13.03 8.92 4.92
C ARG A 137 -13.31 7.77 5.88
N THR A 138 -12.44 6.77 5.89
CA THR A 138 -12.39 5.69 6.89
C THR A 138 -10.93 5.48 7.28
N ASP A 139 -10.71 4.89 8.44
CA ASP A 139 -9.38 4.54 8.93
C ASP A 139 -9.09 3.04 8.81
N TRP A 140 -7.80 2.68 8.94
CA TRP A 140 -7.34 1.30 8.80
C TRP A 140 -7.85 0.36 9.91
N ARG A 141 -8.10 0.84 11.14
CA ARG A 141 -8.68 -0.01 12.19
C ARG A 141 -10.09 -0.41 11.80
N THR A 142 -10.91 0.54 11.36
CA THR A 142 -12.28 0.27 10.89
C THR A 142 -12.28 -0.70 9.71
N VAL A 143 -11.42 -0.48 8.70
CA VAL A 143 -11.30 -1.39 7.55
C VAL A 143 -10.95 -2.81 7.98
N ARG A 144 -9.98 -2.99 8.89
CA ARG A 144 -9.61 -4.33 9.39
C ARG A 144 -10.76 -5.04 10.09
N LEU A 145 -11.60 -4.33 10.83
CA LEU A 145 -12.77 -4.94 11.47
C LEU A 145 -13.79 -5.40 10.43
N THR A 146 -14.02 -4.62 9.38
CA THR A 146 -14.95 -5.00 8.30
C THR A 146 -14.45 -6.18 7.46
N SER A 147 -13.14 -6.33 7.28
CA SER A 147 -12.57 -7.42 6.48
C SER A 147 -12.26 -8.68 7.29
N ALA A 148 -12.23 -8.58 8.62
CA ALA A 148 -12.04 -9.72 9.53
C ALA A 148 -13.36 -10.44 9.90
N ALA A 149 -14.51 -9.89 9.51
CA ALA A 149 -15.77 -10.59 9.67
C ALA A 149 -15.74 -11.87 8.81
N PRO A 150 -15.98 -13.06 9.39
CA PRO A 150 -16.05 -14.30 8.62
C PRO A 150 -17.21 -14.19 7.64
N THR A 151 -16.88 -14.04 6.35
CA THR A 151 -17.84 -14.15 5.26
C THR A 151 -18.23 -15.62 5.15
N TRP A 152 -19.42 -15.97 5.64
CA TRP A 152 -20.17 -17.12 5.18
C TRP A 152 -20.85 -16.78 3.84
#